data_AF-A0AAN8X776-F1
#
_entry.id   AF-A0AAN8X776-F1
#
_cell.length_a   1.000
_cell.length_b   1.000
_cell.length_c   1.000
_cell.angle_alpha   90.00
_cell.angle_beta   90.00
_cell.angle_gamma   90.00
#
_symmetry.space_group_name_H-M   'P 1'
#
loop_
_entity.id
_entity.type
_entity.pdbx_description
1 polymer ?
#
loop_
_entity_poly.entity_id
_entity_poly.type
_entity_poly.pdbx_seq_one_letter_code
_entity_poly.pdbx_strand_id
1 'polypeptide(L)'
;SQSKTRTVDVCCSGYTRVPAEDRCIPICSQDCIHGVCVKPDECRCEAGYSGPSCNISDLLELRNENISVHNALIPCTGQLCYVCE
;
A
#
# COMPACT_ATOMS: atom_id res chain seq x y z
N SER A 1 13.71 -22.70 35.55
CA SER A 1 12.60 -22.69 34.57
C SER A 1 12.89 -21.64 33.54
N GLN A 2 13.24 -22.02 32.30
CA GLN A 2 13.51 -21.02 31.25
C GLN A 2 12.18 -20.40 30.83
N SER A 3 11.96 -19.13 31.21
CA SER A 3 10.80 -18.37 30.77
C SER A 3 10.94 -18.15 29.27
N LYS A 4 10.14 -18.89 28.48
CA LYS A 4 10.08 -18.78 27.02
C LYS A 4 9.26 -17.54 26.66
N THR A 5 9.85 -16.37 26.82
CA THR A 5 9.20 -15.12 26.39
C THR A 5 9.21 -15.09 24.86
N ARG A 6 8.07 -15.40 24.21
CA ARG A 6 7.90 -15.12 22.78
C ARG A 6 7.85 -13.61 22.62
N THR A 7 8.88 -13.01 22.05
CA THR A 7 8.77 -11.68 21.44
C THR A 7 7.71 -11.81 20.35
N VAL A 8 6.52 -11.26 20.61
CA VAL A 8 5.47 -11.16 19.60
C VAL A 8 5.77 -9.89 18.84
N ASP A 9 6.31 -10.00 17.63
CA ASP A 9 6.45 -8.81 16.78
C ASP A 9 5.03 -8.32 16.47
N VAL A 10 4.67 -7.16 16.98
CA VAL A 10 3.35 -6.56 16.76
C VAL A 10 3.47 -5.62 15.57
N CYS A 11 2.53 -5.70 14.63
CA CYS A 11 2.49 -4.77 13.52
C CYS A 11 2.14 -3.35 14.00
N CYS A 12 2.70 -2.35 13.34
CA CYS A 12 2.38 -0.96 13.62
C CYS A 12 0.89 -0.66 13.41
N SER A 13 0.40 0.43 13.99
CA SER A 13 -0.98 0.90 13.75
C SER A 13 -1.25 1.06 12.26
N GLY A 14 -2.37 0.49 11.80
CA GLY A 14 -2.74 0.47 10.39
C GLY A 14 -2.10 -0.65 9.57
N TYR A 15 -1.39 -1.59 10.19
CA TYR A 15 -0.83 -2.77 9.54
C TYR A 15 -1.32 -4.07 10.20
N THR A 16 -1.44 -5.14 9.43
CA THR A 16 -1.84 -6.47 9.91
C THR A 16 -0.82 -7.54 9.53
N ARG A 17 -0.66 -8.56 10.37
CA ARG A 17 0.27 -9.66 10.13
C ARG A 17 -0.37 -10.66 9.17
N VAL A 18 0.35 -11.02 8.11
CA VAL A 18 0.00 -12.13 7.22
C VAL A 18 0.69 -13.41 7.72
N PRO A 19 -0.04 -14.40 8.27
CA PRO A 19 0.58 -15.58 8.87
C PRO A 19 1.39 -16.42 7.87
N ALA A 20 0.99 -16.42 6.60
CA ALA A 20 1.65 -17.18 5.54
C ALA A 20 3.00 -16.58 5.11
N GLU A 21 3.21 -15.28 5.36
CA GLU A 21 4.37 -14.53 4.85
C GLU A 21 5.23 -13.92 5.96
N ASP A 22 4.81 -14.12 7.22
CA ASP A 22 5.39 -13.56 8.44
C ASP A 22 5.81 -12.08 8.29
N ARG A 23 4.96 -11.30 7.62
CA ARG A 23 5.17 -9.85 7.40
C ARG A 23 3.94 -9.04 7.80
N CYS A 24 4.18 -7.76 8.09
CA CYS A 24 3.12 -6.77 8.28
C CYS A 24 2.77 -6.14 6.93
N ILE A 25 1.49 -6.14 6.57
CA ILE A 25 0.94 -5.47 5.38
C ILE A 25 0.04 -4.31 5.80
N PRO A 26 -0.04 -3.22 5.02
CA PRO A 26 -0.93 -2.10 5.34
C PRO A 26 -2.40 -2.51 5.23
N ILE A 27 -3.23 -1.87 6.04
CA ILE A 27 -4.68 -2.00 6.04
C ILE A 27 -5.25 -0.79 5.29
N CYS A 28 -6.03 -1.05 4.24
CA CYS A 28 -6.82 -0.02 3.57
C CYS A 28 -8.30 -0.22 3.90
N SER A 29 -8.99 0.84 4.31
CA SER A 29 -10.42 0.82 4.64
C SER A 29 -11.31 0.55 3.43
N GLN A 30 -10.80 0.84 2.24
CA GLN A 30 -11.39 0.47 0.95
C GLN A 30 -10.38 -0.37 0.18
N ASP A 31 -10.87 -1.35 -0.55
CA ASP A 31 -10.02 -2.16 -1.42
C ASP A 31 -9.47 -1.30 -2.56
N CYS A 32 -8.16 -1.43 -2.81
CA CYS A 32 -7.52 -0.86 -4.00
C CYS A 32 -7.87 -1.74 -5.21
N ILE A 33 -8.91 -1.38 -5.96
CA ILE A 33 -9.49 -2.24 -7.02
C ILE A 33 -8.49 -2.49 -8.16
N HIS A 34 -7.88 -1.41 -8.66
CA HIS A 34 -6.82 -1.45 -9.69
C HIS A 34 -5.54 -0.88 -9.11
N GLY A 35 -5.04 -1.46 -8.03
CA GLY A 35 -3.85 -0.99 -7.35
C GLY A 35 -3.44 -1.87 -6.18
N VAL A 36 -2.45 -1.38 -5.44
CA VAL A 36 -1.97 -2.06 -4.23
C VAL A 36 -1.97 -1.09 -3.05
N CYS A 37 -2.38 -1.58 -1.88
CA CYS A 37 -2.28 -0.83 -0.62
C CYS A 37 -0.81 -0.70 -0.24
N VAL A 38 -0.27 0.51 -0.20
CA VAL A 38 1.16 0.77 0.07
C VAL A 38 1.41 1.37 1.45
N LYS A 39 0.41 2.05 2.02
CA LYS A 39 0.38 2.52 3.42
C LYS A 39 -1.06 2.44 3.95
N PRO A 40 -1.30 2.62 5.26
CA PRO A 40 -2.66 2.64 5.79
C PRO A 40 -3.52 3.66 5.03
N ASP A 41 -4.63 3.19 4.47
CA ASP A 41 -5.57 3.97 3.66
C ASP A 41 -4.95 4.68 2.42
N GLU A 42 -3.79 4.23 1.93
CA GLU A 42 -3.10 4.79 0.76
C GLU A 42 -2.91 3.72 -0.32
N CYS A 43 -3.67 3.85 -1.41
CA CYS A 43 -3.54 3.01 -2.60
C CYS A 43 -2.54 3.60 -3.61
N ARG A 44 -1.66 2.74 -4.15
CA ARG A 44 -0.91 3.04 -5.36
C ARG A 44 -1.63 2.40 -6.55
N CYS A 45 -2.21 3.23 -7.40
CA CYS A 45 -2.97 2.78 -8.56
C CYS A 45 -2.08 2.28 -9.69
N GLU A 46 -2.62 1.34 -10.46
CA GLU A 46 -2.10 0.92 -11.76
C GLU A 46 -2.23 2.06 -12.77
N ALA A 47 -1.47 1.98 -13.86
CA ALA A 47 -1.50 3.00 -14.89
C ALA A 47 -2.90 3.10 -15.54
N GLY A 48 -3.41 4.32 -15.66
CA GLY A 48 -4.75 4.59 -16.19
C GLY A 48 -5.87 4.42 -15.17
N TYR A 49 -5.55 4.32 -13.88
CA TYR A 49 -6.51 4.33 -12.79
C TYR A 49 -6.15 5.36 -11.73
N SER A 50 -7.18 5.93 -11.11
CA SER A 50 -7.06 6.97 -10.10
C SER A 50 -8.20 6.90 -9.08
N GLY A 51 -8.19 7.86 -8.15
CA GLY A 51 -9.11 7.91 -7.01
C GLY A 51 -8.58 7.15 -5.79
N PRO A 52 -9.25 7.31 -4.63
CA PRO A 52 -8.78 6.76 -3.35
C PRO A 52 -8.74 5.23 -3.32
N SER A 53 -9.57 4.56 -4.10
CA SER A 53 -9.65 3.10 -4.22
C SER A 53 -9.24 2.59 -5.61
N CYS A 54 -8.61 3.44 -6.44
CA CYS A 54 -8.21 3.10 -7.80
C CYS A 54 -9.38 2.56 -8.66
N ASN A 55 -10.59 3.08 -8.43
CA ASN A 55 -11.81 2.64 -9.11
C ASN A 55 -12.21 3.55 -10.29
N ILE A 56 -11.51 4.68 -10.47
CA ILE A 56 -11.73 5.61 -11.57
C ILE A 56 -10.77 5.22 -12.68
N SER A 57 -11.27 4.87 -13.86
CA SER A 57 -10.41 4.68 -15.03
C SER A 57 -10.18 6.04 -15.69
N ASP A 58 -8.93 6.42 -15.87
CA ASP A 58 -8.54 7.68 -16.51
C ASP A 58 -9.00 7.75 -17.98
N LEU A 59 -9.34 6.60 -18.59
CA LEU A 59 -9.97 6.53 -19.91
C LEU A 59 -11.38 7.15 -19.94
N LEU A 60 -12.05 7.24 -18.79
CA LEU A 60 -13.36 7.89 -18.65
C LEU A 60 -13.24 9.43 -18.58
N GLU A 61 -12.05 9.96 -18.28
CA GLU A 61 -11.76 11.40 -18.16
C GLU A 61 -11.10 11.98 -19.43
N LEU A 62 -10.94 11.19 -20.51
CA LEU A 62 -10.44 11.66 -21.81
C LEU A 62 -11.47 12.49 -22.62
N ARG A 63 -12.21 13.37 -21.95
CA ARG A 63 -12.99 14.44 -22.59
C ARG A 63 -12.69 15.85 -22.07
N ASN A 64 -11.57 16.10 -21.41
CA ASN A 64 -11.03 17.46 -21.33
C ASN A 64 -9.53 17.51 -21.04
N GLU A 65 -8.88 18.48 -21.68
CA GLU A 65 -7.43 18.62 -21.87
C GLU A 65 -6.62 18.87 -20.59
N ASN A 66 -5.32 18.52 -20.67
CA ASN A 66 -4.21 18.83 -19.77
C ASN A 66 -3.81 17.75 -18.73
N ILE A 67 -3.34 16.61 -19.26
CA ILE A 67 -2.72 15.52 -18.50
C ILE A 67 -1.39 16.02 -17.90
N SER A 68 -1.34 16.20 -16.57
CA SER A 68 -0.09 16.26 -15.83
C SER A 68 0.44 14.85 -15.61
N VAL A 69 1.14 14.31 -16.62
CA VAL A 69 1.97 13.11 -16.48
C VAL A 69 3.05 13.39 -15.44
N HIS A 70 2.79 13.04 -14.18
CA HIS A 70 3.86 12.89 -13.20
C HIS A 70 4.59 11.61 -13.58
N ASN A 71 5.77 11.78 -14.17
CA ASN A 71 6.71 10.73 -14.46
C ASN A 71 7.02 10.01 -13.12
N ALA A 72 6.36 8.88 -12.88
CA ALA A 72 6.41 8.17 -11.61
C ALA A 72 7.74 7.40 -11.49
N LEU A 73 8.80 8.13 -11.18
CA LEU A 73 9.97 7.53 -10.55
C LEU A 73 9.60 7.31 -9.09
N ILE A 74 9.10 6.11 -8.77
CA ILE A 74 9.07 5.63 -7.39
C ILE A 74 10.44 4.99 -7.13
N PRO A 75 11.34 5.63 -6.36
CA PRO A 75 12.54 4.96 -5.90
C PRO A 75 12.16 3.91 -4.87
N CYS A 76 12.15 2.63 -5.26
CA CYS A 76 12.43 1.56 -4.32
C CYS A 76 13.94 1.56 -4.05
N THR A 77 14.42 2.50 -3.25
CA THR A 77 15.79 2.39 -2.71
C THR A 77 15.75 1.43 -1.53
N GLY A 78 16.02 0.16 -1.81
CA GLY A 78 16.51 -0.82 -0.85
C GLY A 78 15.53 -1.20 0.26
N GLN A 79 14.90 -2.37 0.12
CA GLN A 79 14.66 -3.36 1.18
C GLN A 79 14.34 -2.89 2.62
N LEU A 80 13.64 -1.76 2.79
CA LEU A 80 13.09 -1.31 4.05
C LEU A 80 11.73 -0.69 3.77
N CYS A 81 10.68 -1.38 4.20
CA CYS A 81 9.36 -0.79 4.41
C CYS A 81 8.77 -1.42 5.69
N TYR A 82 9.11 -0.75 6.80
CA TYR A 82 8.37 -0.63 8.06
C TYR A 82 8.19 -1.89 8.93
N VAL A 83 9.27 -2.26 9.63
CA VAL A 83 9.17 -2.66 11.03
C VAL A 83 9.25 -1.36 11.84
N CYS A 84 8.25 -1.03 12.66
CA CYS A 84 8.42 0.07 13.62
C CYS A 84 9.31 -0.42 14.75
N GLU A 85 10.39 0.31 15.02
CA GLU A 85 11.12 0.17 16.29
C GLU A 85 10.24 0.58 17.48
#